data_AF-A0A432QTJ6-F1
#
_entry.id   AF-A0A432QTJ6-F1
#
_cell.length_a   1.000
_cell.length_b   1.000
_cell.length_c   1.000
_cell.angle_alpha   90.00
_cell.angle_beta   90.00
_cell.angle_gamma   90.00
#
_symmetry.space_group_name_H-M   'P 1'
#
loop_
_entity.id
_entity.type
_entity.pdbx_description
1 polymer ?
#
loop_
_entity_poly.entity_id
_entity_poly.type
_entity_poly.pdbx_seq_one_letter_code
_entity_poly.pdbx_strand_id
1 'polypeptide(L)'
;EKTFLSQKEGNYVREKTYIYDLKNRKVKYIKRKPGTDKVKIKFIKIPSIPFQDIVTATFYFRKYGIFEVGKETIFPIFAGGKFQNVSFKVVGKEKLSTPFGDIETFKVIPSNNLSPEGAFERKGKVIFWFTADKRHIPVKVIAEVKIGSVSAVLVSAKGKNFDLKKEYEKQRKKSLLEKVMSGELGGD
;
A
#
# COMPACT_ATOMS: atom_id res chain seq x y z
N GLU A 1 10.08 -9.48 18.07
CA GLU A 1 8.72 -9.30 17.52
C GLU A 1 8.23 -10.61 16.89
N LYS A 2 6.90 -10.87 16.82
CA LYS A 2 6.33 -12.12 16.27
C LYS A 2 5.14 -11.81 15.36
N THR A 3 5.14 -12.36 14.15
CA THR A 3 4.04 -12.28 13.18
C THR A 3 3.51 -13.68 12.92
N PHE A 4 2.20 -13.87 13.02
CA PHE A 4 1.51 -15.12 12.71
C PHE A 4 0.54 -14.89 11.55
N LEU A 5 0.60 -15.76 10.55
CA LEU A 5 -0.27 -15.72 9.39
C LEU A 5 -0.97 -17.07 9.24
N SER A 6 -2.31 -17.06 9.24
CA SER A 6 -3.14 -18.21 8.93
C SER A 6 -4.03 -17.89 7.73
N GLN A 7 -4.03 -18.77 6.75
CA GLN A 7 -4.81 -18.67 5.52
C GLN A 7 -5.64 -19.94 5.39
N LYS A 8 -6.96 -19.79 5.25
CA LYS A 8 -7.90 -20.89 5.02
C LYS A 8 -8.67 -20.66 3.71
N GLU A 9 -8.51 -21.58 2.77
CA GLU A 9 -9.17 -21.57 1.46
C GLU A 9 -9.89 -22.91 1.27
N GLY A 10 -11.20 -22.94 1.54
CA GLY A 10 -11.93 -24.20 1.67
C GLY A 10 -11.32 -25.10 2.74
N ASN A 11 -10.85 -26.29 2.33
CA ASN A 11 -10.17 -27.26 3.20
C ASN A 11 -8.65 -27.01 3.30
N TYR A 12 -8.09 -26.11 2.49
CA TYR A 12 -6.66 -25.79 2.52
C TYR A 12 -6.36 -24.82 3.66
N VAL A 13 -5.53 -25.23 4.62
CA VAL A 13 -5.04 -24.37 5.71
C VAL A 13 -3.52 -24.22 5.62
N ARG A 14 -3.04 -22.99 5.65
CA ARG A 14 -1.61 -22.66 5.64
C ARG A 14 -1.28 -21.74 6.80
N GLU A 15 -0.39 -22.20 7.68
CA GLU A 15 0.06 -21.45 8.85
C GLU A 15 1.56 -21.14 8.74
N LYS A 16 1.91 -19.88 8.98
CA LYS A 16 3.28 -19.37 8.97
C LYS A 16 3.52 -18.51 10.21
N THR A 17 4.65 -18.70 10.88
CA THR A 17 5.09 -17.83 11.97
C THR A 17 6.46 -17.25 11.64
N TYR A 18 6.64 -15.97 11.89
CA TYR A 18 7.90 -15.24 11.78
C TYR A 18 8.25 -14.69 13.16
N ILE A 19 9.44 -15.00 13.67
CA ILE A 19 9.95 -14.45 14.94
C ILE A 19 11.20 -13.65 14.60
N TYR A 20 11.14 -12.34 14.81
CA TYR A 20 12.18 -11.39 14.47
C TYR A 20 13.05 -11.10 15.69
N ASP A 21 14.33 -11.43 15.55
CA ASP A 21 15.43 -11.01 16.42
C ASP A 21 16.22 -9.92 15.68
N LEU A 22 15.74 -8.69 15.79
CA LEU A 22 16.32 -7.55 15.08
C LEU A 22 17.70 -7.17 15.62
N LYS A 23 17.96 -7.40 16.93
CA LYS A 23 19.26 -7.16 17.57
C LYS A 23 20.34 -8.02 16.92
N ASN A 24 20.05 -9.30 16.68
CA ASN A 24 20.97 -10.23 16.05
C ASN A 24 20.78 -10.36 14.53
N ARG A 25 19.90 -9.54 13.92
CA ARG A 25 19.56 -9.58 12.49
C ARG A 25 19.19 -10.97 11.98
N LYS A 26 18.32 -11.66 12.72
CA LYS A 26 17.85 -13.02 12.39
C LYS A 26 16.33 -13.09 12.43
N VAL A 27 15.76 -13.91 11.54
CA VAL A 27 14.34 -14.27 11.54
C VAL A 27 14.21 -15.78 11.62
N LYS A 28 13.47 -16.27 12.63
CA LYS A 28 13.04 -17.67 12.70
C LYS A 28 11.70 -17.80 11.98
N TYR A 29 11.71 -18.50 10.85
CA TYR A 29 10.53 -18.80 10.04
C TYR A 29 10.05 -20.22 10.32
N ILE A 30 8.77 -20.36 10.66
CA ILE A 30 8.11 -21.62 10.98
C ILE A 30 6.94 -21.79 10.01
N LYS A 31 6.89 -22.90 9.26
CA LYS A 31 5.82 -23.22 8.32
C LYS A 31 5.22 -24.58 8.69
N ARG A 32 3.91 -24.64 8.95
CA ARG A 32 3.18 -25.91 9.08
C ARG A 32 2.83 -26.44 7.70
N LYS A 33 3.03 -27.74 7.47
CA LYS A 33 2.55 -28.39 6.24
C LYS A 33 1.03 -28.55 6.33
N PRO A 34 0.26 -28.05 5.33
CA PRO A 34 -1.20 -28.22 5.30
C PRO A 34 -1.60 -29.67 5.51
N GLY A 35 -2.61 -29.91 6.36
CA GLY A 35 -3.14 -31.25 6.64
C GLY A 35 -2.25 -32.17 7.48
N THR A 36 -1.18 -31.66 8.11
CA THR A 36 -0.30 -32.46 8.99
C THR A 36 0.20 -31.66 10.19
N ASP A 37 0.74 -32.34 11.19
CA ASP A 37 1.46 -31.70 12.32
C ASP A 37 2.94 -31.45 12.02
N LYS A 38 3.40 -31.72 10.79
CA LYS A 38 4.80 -31.52 10.40
C LYS A 38 5.10 -30.03 10.26
N VAL A 39 6.13 -29.58 10.97
CA VAL A 39 6.60 -28.19 10.97
C VAL A 39 7.99 -28.10 10.32
N LYS A 40 8.20 -27.10 9.46
CA LYS A 40 9.51 -26.75 8.92
C LYS A 40 10.00 -25.45 9.56
N ILE A 41 11.18 -25.47 10.15
CA ILE A 41 11.82 -24.31 10.77
C ILE A 41 13.03 -23.89 9.92
N LYS A 42 13.20 -22.60 9.68
CA LYS A 42 14.38 -22.00 9.05
C LYS A 42 14.83 -20.79 9.85
N PHE A 43 16.15 -20.58 9.93
CA PHE A 43 16.74 -19.36 10.45
C PHE A 43 17.32 -18.57 9.28
N ILE A 44 16.94 -17.31 9.15
CA ILE A 44 17.31 -16.46 8.02
C ILE A 44 18.01 -15.23 8.57
N LYS A 45 19.24 -14.96 8.11
CA LYS A 45 19.94 -13.71 8.40
C LYS A 45 19.39 -12.61 7.50
N ILE A 46 19.15 -11.43 8.06
CA ILE A 46 18.69 -10.25 7.32
C ILE A 46 19.81 -9.20 7.29
N PRO A 47 20.10 -8.54 6.16
CA PRO A 47 21.19 -7.58 6.06
C PRO A 47 20.90 -6.27 6.80
N SER A 48 19.63 -5.86 6.84
CA SER A 48 19.13 -4.66 7.53
C SER A 48 17.76 -4.94 8.15
N ILE A 49 17.25 -4.00 8.95
CA ILE A 49 15.90 -4.08 9.55
C ILE A 49 14.87 -3.87 8.43
N PRO A 50 14.03 -4.88 8.10
CA PRO A 50 13.06 -4.79 7.03
C PRO A 50 11.69 -4.37 7.55
N PHE A 51 10.85 -3.84 6.65
CA PHE A 51 9.39 -3.86 6.86
C PHE A 51 8.86 -5.29 6.72
N GLN A 52 7.78 -5.60 7.43
CA GLN A 52 7.27 -6.98 7.49
C GLN A 52 6.49 -7.38 6.24
N ASP A 53 5.89 -6.41 5.56
CA ASP A 53 5.08 -6.64 4.37
C ASP A 53 5.01 -5.38 3.50
N ILE A 54 4.40 -5.53 2.33
CA ILE A 54 4.20 -4.44 1.37
C ILE A 54 3.28 -3.34 1.93
N VAL A 55 2.25 -3.69 2.71
CA VAL A 55 1.28 -2.72 3.24
C VAL A 55 1.98 -1.76 4.20
N THR A 56 2.81 -2.30 5.09
CA THR A 56 3.68 -1.56 5.99
C THR A 56 4.67 -0.70 5.20
N ALA A 57 5.33 -1.26 4.19
CA ALA A 57 6.25 -0.50 3.34
C ALA A 57 5.55 0.67 2.61
N THR A 58 4.34 0.45 2.09
CA THR A 58 3.50 1.48 1.47
C THR A 58 3.09 2.56 2.47
N PHE A 59 2.74 2.18 3.71
CA PHE A 59 2.41 3.14 4.76
C PHE A 59 3.60 4.03 5.12
N TYR A 60 4.81 3.45 5.18
CA TYR A 60 6.03 4.22 5.42
C TYR A 60 6.49 5.02 4.20
N PHE A 61 6.20 4.56 2.98
CA PHE A 61 6.43 5.32 1.75
C PHE A 61 5.73 6.67 1.77
N ARG A 62 4.51 6.75 2.29
CA ARG A 62 3.79 8.03 2.48
C ARG A 62 4.62 9.09 3.23
N LYS A 63 5.47 8.69 4.19
CA LYS A 63 6.27 9.61 5.01
C LYS A 63 7.71 9.77 4.51
N TYR A 64 8.33 8.69 4.05
CA TYR A 64 9.76 8.62 3.74
C TYR A 64 10.06 8.50 2.25
N GLY A 65 9.01 8.40 1.41
CA GLY A 65 9.10 8.32 -0.03
C GLY A 65 9.41 9.66 -0.68
N ILE A 66 10.09 9.60 -1.82
CA ILE A 66 10.31 10.74 -2.70
C ILE A 66 9.11 10.86 -3.65
N PHE A 67 8.26 11.87 -3.44
CA PHE A 67 7.10 12.15 -4.27
C PHE A 67 7.42 13.12 -5.41
N GLU A 68 8.29 12.68 -6.32
CA GLU A 68 8.69 13.41 -7.53
C GLU A 68 8.65 12.47 -8.73
N VAL A 69 8.05 12.92 -9.83
CA VAL A 69 7.86 12.07 -11.02
C VAL A 69 9.20 11.60 -11.56
N GLY A 70 9.31 10.30 -11.82
CA GLY A 70 10.52 9.64 -12.28
C GLY A 70 11.44 9.15 -11.16
N LYS A 71 11.26 9.63 -9.92
CA LYS A 71 12.05 9.18 -8.76
C LYS A 71 11.52 7.88 -8.18
N GLU A 72 12.39 7.26 -7.41
CA GLU A 72 12.19 5.94 -6.82
C GLU A 72 12.66 5.94 -5.37
N THR A 73 11.96 5.21 -4.51
CA THR A 73 12.38 4.97 -3.12
C THR A 73 12.39 3.47 -2.84
N ILE A 74 13.52 2.99 -2.32
CA ILE A 74 13.74 1.58 -2.04
C ILE A 74 13.53 1.30 -0.56
N PHE A 75 12.74 0.27 -0.26
CA PHE A 75 12.57 -0.24 1.08
C PHE A 75 12.90 -1.73 1.20
N PRO A 76 13.64 -2.13 2.25
CA PRO A 76 13.86 -3.53 2.55
C PRO A 76 12.58 -4.13 3.15
N ILE A 77 12.15 -5.28 2.65
CA ILE A 77 11.03 -6.03 3.22
C ILE A 77 11.40 -7.49 3.48
N PHE A 78 10.70 -8.11 4.44
CA PHE A 78 10.82 -9.53 4.73
C PHE A 78 9.45 -10.21 4.63
N ALA A 79 9.10 -10.62 3.40
CA ALA A 79 7.81 -11.21 3.09
C ALA A 79 7.99 -12.64 2.55
N GLY A 80 7.04 -13.54 2.84
CA GLY A 80 7.06 -14.90 2.31
C GLY A 80 8.26 -15.76 2.76
N GLY A 81 9.03 -15.31 3.76
CA GLY A 81 10.27 -15.97 4.19
C GLY A 81 11.49 -15.62 3.35
N LYS A 82 11.46 -14.52 2.59
CA LYS A 82 12.60 -13.98 1.85
C LYS A 82 12.80 -12.51 2.20
N PHE A 83 14.06 -12.10 2.30
CA PHE A 83 14.43 -10.69 2.34
C PHE A 83 14.52 -10.17 0.91
N GLN A 84 13.91 -9.03 0.63
CA GLN A 84 13.93 -8.42 -0.70
C GLN A 84 13.78 -6.90 -0.62
N ASN A 85 14.29 -6.20 -1.63
CA ASN A 85 14.08 -4.77 -1.79
C ASN A 85 12.86 -4.53 -2.68
N VAL A 86 11.97 -3.65 -2.22
CA VAL A 86 10.83 -3.17 -2.99
C VAL A 86 11.08 -1.73 -3.35
N SER A 87 10.81 -1.41 -4.59
CA SER A 87 11.12 -0.11 -5.17
C SER A 87 9.82 0.58 -5.53
N PHE A 88 9.54 1.73 -4.92
CA PHE A 88 8.33 2.52 -5.20
C PHE A 88 8.69 3.63 -6.17
N LYS A 89 8.24 3.53 -7.42
CA LYS A 89 8.48 4.53 -8.45
C LYS A 89 7.27 5.43 -8.64
N VAL A 90 7.47 6.74 -8.56
CA VAL A 90 6.44 7.73 -8.92
C VAL A 90 6.46 7.87 -10.43
N VAL A 91 5.39 7.42 -11.09
CA VAL A 91 5.34 7.37 -12.56
C VAL A 91 4.61 8.54 -13.18
N GLY A 92 3.87 9.32 -12.39
CA GLY A 92 3.15 10.48 -12.88
C GLY A 92 2.32 11.15 -11.81
N LYS A 93 1.73 12.28 -12.18
CA LYS A 93 0.76 13.03 -11.40
C LYS A 93 -0.52 13.11 -12.21
N GLU A 94 -1.66 12.75 -11.63
CA GLU A 94 -2.95 12.76 -12.31
C GLU A 94 -4.09 13.15 -11.37
N LYS A 95 -5.15 13.75 -11.92
CA LYS A 95 -6.37 14.04 -11.17
C LYS A 95 -7.22 12.77 -11.13
N LEU A 96 -7.55 12.30 -9.93
CA LEU A 96 -8.31 11.07 -9.72
C LEU A 96 -9.67 11.41 -9.09
N SER A 97 -10.75 10.90 -9.68
CA SER A 97 -12.08 11.00 -9.07
C SER A 97 -12.20 10.04 -7.89
N THR A 98 -12.61 10.58 -6.73
CA THR A 98 -12.72 9.84 -5.46
C THR A 98 -14.06 10.12 -4.78
N PRO A 99 -14.43 9.38 -3.71
CA PRO A 99 -15.60 9.71 -2.89
C PRO A 99 -15.54 11.10 -2.24
N PHE A 100 -14.38 11.75 -2.25
CA PHE A 100 -14.16 13.12 -1.77
C PHE A 100 -13.89 14.07 -2.95
N GLY A 101 -14.48 13.78 -4.11
CA GLY A 101 -14.29 14.53 -5.34
C GLY A 101 -12.97 14.26 -6.04
N ASP A 102 -12.67 15.09 -7.03
CA ASP A 102 -11.45 14.97 -7.80
C ASP A 102 -10.25 15.52 -7.02
N ILE A 103 -9.26 14.66 -6.79
CA ILE A 103 -8.06 15.00 -6.04
C ILE A 103 -6.85 14.86 -6.96
N GLU A 104 -5.90 15.79 -6.87
CA GLU A 104 -4.61 15.65 -7.53
C GLU A 104 -3.78 14.59 -6.80
N THR A 105 -3.24 13.62 -7.54
CA THR A 105 -2.59 12.44 -6.97
C THR A 105 -1.28 12.11 -7.66
N PHE A 106 -0.36 11.50 -6.91
CA PHE A 106 0.79 10.81 -7.46
C PHE A 106 0.45 9.34 -7.72
N LYS A 107 0.73 8.88 -8.94
CA LYS A 107 0.63 7.48 -9.34
C LYS A 107 1.96 6.78 -9.05
N VAL A 108 1.91 5.74 -8.23
CA VAL A 108 3.10 5.05 -7.73
C VAL A 108 3.00 3.56 -8.03
N ILE A 109 4.05 3.01 -8.64
CA ILE A 109 4.13 1.60 -9.00
C ILE A 109 5.28 0.98 -8.21
N PRO A 110 5.03 -0.05 -7.39
CA PRO A 110 6.09 -0.79 -6.74
C PRO A 110 6.74 -1.78 -7.73
N SER A 111 7.99 -2.17 -7.48
CA SER A 111 8.70 -3.13 -8.33
C SER A 111 8.05 -4.51 -8.33
N ASN A 112 8.09 -5.19 -9.47
CA ASN A 112 7.45 -6.49 -9.72
C ASN A 112 8.03 -7.65 -8.88
N ASN A 113 9.10 -7.42 -8.11
CA ASN A 113 9.77 -8.43 -7.28
C ASN A 113 9.03 -8.72 -5.96
N LEU A 114 7.80 -8.25 -5.83
CA LEU A 114 6.95 -8.36 -4.66
C LEU A 114 6.30 -9.73 -4.44
N SER A 115 6.79 -10.80 -5.09
CA SER A 115 6.17 -12.12 -5.04
C SER A 115 6.66 -12.95 -3.84
N PRO A 116 5.93 -13.05 -2.70
CA PRO A 116 6.06 -14.21 -1.83
C PRO A 116 5.54 -15.45 -2.60
N GLU A 117 6.31 -16.55 -2.54
CA GLU A 117 5.94 -17.85 -3.13
C GLU A 117 4.46 -18.19 -2.80
N GLY A 118 3.64 -18.25 -3.84
CA GLY A 118 2.26 -18.74 -3.79
C GLY A 118 1.15 -17.76 -3.42
N ALA A 119 1.35 -16.44 -3.40
CA ALA A 119 0.22 -15.49 -3.37
C ALA A 119 0.28 -14.42 -4.49
N PHE A 120 1.49 -14.02 -4.90
CA PHE A 120 1.69 -12.95 -5.89
C PHE A 120 2.71 -13.28 -6.99
N GLU A 121 3.08 -14.55 -7.20
CA GLU A 121 3.91 -14.99 -8.37
C GLU A 121 3.25 -14.72 -9.75
N ARG A 122 2.14 -14.00 -9.77
CA ARG A 122 1.44 -13.62 -10.99
C ARG A 122 1.88 -12.21 -11.32
N LYS A 123 2.34 -12.06 -12.57
CA LYS A 123 2.62 -10.84 -13.34
C LYS A 123 1.47 -9.81 -13.25
N GLY A 124 1.17 -9.32 -12.05
CA GLY A 124 0.08 -8.41 -11.75
C GLY A 124 0.66 -7.05 -11.41
N LYS A 125 0.15 -6.00 -12.05
CA LYS A 125 0.54 -4.63 -11.77
C LYS A 125 -0.19 -4.17 -10.51
N VAL A 126 0.55 -3.75 -9.51
CA VAL A 126 0.00 -2.99 -8.38
C VAL A 126 0.21 -1.51 -8.65
N ILE A 127 -0.82 -0.70 -8.42
CA ILE A 127 -0.76 0.75 -8.58
C ILE A 127 -1.35 1.39 -7.33
N PHE A 128 -0.62 2.33 -6.76
CA PHE A 128 -1.07 3.16 -5.66
C PHE A 128 -1.29 4.58 -6.15
N TRP A 129 -2.33 5.22 -5.63
CA TRP A 129 -2.54 6.66 -5.76
C TRP A 129 -2.46 7.30 -4.39
N PHE A 130 -1.58 8.29 -4.25
CA PHE A 130 -1.43 9.10 -3.05
C PHE A 130 -1.85 10.53 -3.36
N THR A 131 -2.46 11.25 -2.42
CA THR A 131 -2.72 12.69 -2.58
C THR A 131 -1.41 13.43 -2.90
N ALA A 132 -1.48 14.44 -3.76
CA ALA A 132 -0.32 15.26 -4.12
C ALA A 132 0.01 16.36 -3.11
N ASP A 133 -0.72 16.41 -1.99
CA ASP A 133 -0.41 17.30 -0.87
C ASP A 133 0.67 16.70 0.04
N LYS A 134 1.19 17.51 0.98
CA LYS A 134 2.23 17.10 1.93
C LYS A 134 1.86 15.87 2.78
N ARG A 135 0.59 15.47 2.80
CA ARG A 135 0.12 14.35 3.61
C ARG A 135 0.26 13.02 2.88
N HIS A 136 0.37 13.02 1.55
CA HIS A 136 0.47 11.82 0.70
C HIS A 136 -0.45 10.69 1.17
N ILE A 137 -1.74 10.98 1.34
CA ILE A 137 -2.73 10.02 1.82
C ILE A 137 -3.00 9.02 0.69
N PRO A 138 -2.87 7.71 0.90
CA PRO A 138 -3.25 6.72 -0.11
C PRO A 138 -4.77 6.75 -0.31
N VAL A 139 -5.23 7.07 -1.52
CA VAL A 139 -6.66 7.22 -1.85
C VAL A 139 -7.21 6.06 -2.67
N LYS A 140 -6.34 5.35 -3.40
CA LYS A 140 -6.73 4.20 -4.22
C LYS A 140 -5.58 3.22 -4.36
N VAL A 141 -5.90 1.93 -4.38
CA VAL A 141 -4.99 0.85 -4.78
C VAL A 141 -5.70 -0.01 -5.82
N ILE A 142 -4.99 -0.39 -6.86
CA ILE A 142 -5.44 -1.42 -7.80
C ILE A 142 -4.36 -2.49 -7.85
N ALA A 143 -4.77 -3.75 -7.71
CA ALA A 143 -3.93 -4.91 -7.94
C ALA A 143 -4.55 -5.74 -9.08
N GLU A 144 -3.85 -5.85 -10.19
CA GLU A 144 -4.24 -6.69 -11.32
C GLU A 144 -3.91 -8.16 -11.02
N VAL A 145 -4.83 -9.06 -11.37
CA VAL A 145 -4.68 -10.51 -11.29
C VAL A 145 -5.06 -11.11 -12.65
N LYS A 146 -4.71 -12.38 -12.91
CA LYS A 146 -4.96 -13.01 -14.22
C LYS A 146 -6.41 -12.93 -14.71
N ILE A 147 -7.38 -12.85 -13.80
CA ILE A 147 -8.81 -12.91 -14.09
C ILE A 147 -9.51 -11.54 -13.92
N GLY A 148 -8.77 -10.46 -13.67
CA GLY A 148 -9.37 -9.15 -13.44
C GLY A 148 -8.53 -8.27 -12.52
N SER A 149 -9.18 -7.48 -11.67
CA SER A 149 -8.49 -6.62 -10.71
C SER A 149 -9.22 -6.56 -9.38
N VAL A 150 -8.46 -6.34 -8.32
CA VAL A 150 -8.97 -5.97 -7.00
C VAL A 150 -8.65 -4.50 -6.79
N SER A 151 -9.64 -3.72 -6.37
CA SER A 151 -9.44 -2.31 -6.04
C SER A 151 -9.82 -2.02 -4.60
N ALA A 152 -9.04 -1.17 -3.95
CA ALA A 152 -9.36 -0.58 -2.66
C ALA A 152 -9.45 0.93 -2.83
N VAL A 153 -10.53 1.54 -2.35
CA VAL A 153 -10.78 2.98 -2.42
C VAL A 153 -10.94 3.51 -1.00
N LEU A 154 -10.28 4.63 -0.71
CA LEU A 154 -10.43 5.31 0.57
C LEU A 154 -11.84 5.92 0.67
N VAL A 155 -12.60 5.52 1.69
CA VAL A 155 -13.98 5.97 1.92
C VAL A 155 -14.11 6.97 3.06
N SER A 156 -13.15 7.00 3.99
CA SER A 156 -13.04 8.06 4.99
C SER A 156 -11.60 8.22 5.48
N ALA A 157 -11.21 9.45 5.82
CA ALA A 157 -9.94 9.73 6.48
C ALA A 157 -10.07 10.95 7.39
N LYS A 158 -9.79 10.75 8.68
CA LYS A 158 -9.84 11.76 9.72
C LYS A 158 -8.60 11.63 10.59
N GLY A 159 -8.07 12.77 11.03
CA GLY A 159 -6.98 12.84 12.00
C GLY A 159 -7.14 14.05 12.90
N LYS A 160 -6.21 14.24 13.84
CA LYS A 160 -6.29 15.30 14.86
C LYS A 160 -6.57 16.69 14.27
N ASN A 161 -6.02 16.99 13.09
CA ASN A 161 -6.10 18.30 12.44
C ASN A 161 -6.66 18.23 11.00
N PHE A 162 -7.33 17.14 10.61
CA PHE A 162 -7.83 17.01 9.24
C PHE A 162 -9.06 16.10 9.14
N ASP A 163 -9.95 16.41 8.22
CA ASP A 163 -11.08 15.56 7.82
C ASP A 163 -11.27 15.73 6.32
N LEU A 164 -10.85 14.72 5.56
CA LEU A 164 -10.74 14.81 4.11
C LEU A 164 -12.11 15.12 3.46
N LYS A 165 -13.19 14.59 4.04
CA LYS A 165 -14.55 14.82 3.53
C LYS A 165 -15.00 16.25 3.79
N LYS A 166 -14.81 16.75 5.02
CA LYS A 166 -15.18 18.14 5.37
C LYS A 166 -14.35 19.17 4.61
N GLU A 167 -13.06 18.92 4.44
CA GLU A 167 -12.17 19.77 3.65
C GLU A 167 -12.65 19.88 2.20
N TYR A 168 -13.01 18.76 1.58
CA TYR A 168 -13.57 18.75 0.24
C TYR A 168 -14.91 19.49 0.16
N GLU A 169 -15.84 19.23 1.08
CA GLU A 169 -17.14 19.92 1.11
C GLU A 169 -16.99 21.44 1.22
N LYS A 170 -16.02 21.90 2.04
CA LYS A 170 -15.68 23.32 2.18
C LYS A 170 -15.11 23.91 0.88
N GLN A 171 -14.18 23.20 0.23
CA GLN A 171 -13.60 23.64 -1.05
C GLN A 171 -14.66 23.71 -2.16
N ARG A 172 -15.53 22.71 -2.24
CA ARG A 172 -16.63 22.68 -3.21
C ARG A 172 -17.59 23.84 -3.02
N LYS A 173 -18.01 24.14 -1.79
CA LYS A 173 -18.87 25.29 -1.49
C LYS A 173 -18.21 26.62 -1.87
N LYS A 174 -16.92 26.77 -1.57
CA LYS A 174 -16.17 27.99 -1.93
C LYS A 174 -16.10 28.17 -3.45
N SER A 175 -15.76 27.11 -4.19
CA SER A 175 -15.71 27.15 -5.66
C SER A 175 -17.07 27.45 -6.27
N LEU A 176 -18.16 26.89 -5.73
CA LEU A 176 -19.53 27.23 -6.16
C LEU A 176 -19.85 28.70 -5.93
N LEU A 177 -19.54 29.24 -4.74
CA LEU A 177 -19.72 30.66 -4.43
C LEU A 177 -18.92 31.55 -5.39
N GLU A 178 -17.64 31.25 -5.63
CA GLU A 178 -16.79 31.99 -6.56
C GLU A 178 -17.40 32.02 -7.98
N LYS A 179 -17.91 30.89 -8.46
CA LYS A 179 -18.58 30.79 -9.77
C LYS A 179 -19.91 31.52 -9.86
N VAL A 180 -20.67 31.56 -8.77
CA VAL A 180 -21.91 32.35 -8.70
C VAL A 180 -21.57 33.84 -8.72
N MET A 181 -20.57 34.27 -7.94
CA MET A 181 -20.13 35.66 -7.87
C MET A 181 -19.47 36.15 -9.17
N SER A 182 -18.83 35.25 -9.93
CA SER A 182 -18.26 35.57 -11.25
C SER A 182 -19.28 35.54 -12.39
N GLY A 183 -20.54 35.19 -12.12
CA GLY A 183 -21.59 35.06 -13.13
C GLY A 183 -21.50 33.78 -13.99
N GLU A 184 -20.52 32.89 -13.76
CA GLU A 184 -20.37 31.62 -14.48
C GLU A 184 -21.53 30.64 -14.22
N LEU A 185 -22.24 30.79 -13.09
CA LEU A 185 -23.37 29.95 -12.69
C LEU A 185 -24.69 30.71 -12.57
N GLY A 186 -24.73 31.98 -12.97
CA GLY A 186 -25.89 32.86 -12.84
C GLY A 186 -26.17 33.59 -14.15
N GLY A 187 -26.52 32.84 -15.18
CA GLY A 187 -27.11 33.35 -16.41
C GLY A 187 -28.59 32.99 -16.45
N ASP A 188 -29.42 33.91 -15.94
CA ASP A 188 -30.70 34.40 -16.46
C ASP A 188 -31.23 35.49 -15.51
#